data_AF-G4YIE7-F1
#
_entry.id   AF-G4YIE7-F1
#
_cell.length_a   1.000
_cell.length_b   1.000
_cell.length_c   1.000
_cell.angle_alpha   90.00
_cell.angle_beta   90.00
_cell.angle_gamma   90.00
#
_symmetry.space_group_name_H-M   'P 1'
#
loop_
_entity.id
_entity.type
_entity.pdbx_description
1 polymer ?
#
loop_
_entity_poly.entity_id
_entity_poly.type
_entity_poly.pdbx_seq_one_letter_code
_entity_poly.pdbx_strand_id
1 'polypeptide(L)'
;YNLLQLYREVNVLRDHGNQAFPGIAVLARIYLCKPLSTAAQERFFSLSGCVVSDIRSSLDDDRAERLCLMKANWSEYKQLEKESQ
;
A
#
# COMPACT_ATOMS: atom_id res chain seq x y z
N TYR A 1 -16.61 -7.96 18.76
CA TYR A 1 -15.42 -7.09 18.76
C TYR A 1 -15.51 -6.14 17.59
N ASN A 2 -15.50 -4.83 17.83
CA ASN A 2 -15.77 -3.81 16.82
C ASN A 2 -14.45 -3.34 16.18
N LEU A 3 -14.29 -3.58 14.87
CA LEU A 3 -13.04 -3.32 14.12
C LEU A 3 -12.61 -1.85 14.19
N LEU A 4 -13.58 -0.93 14.24
CA LEU A 4 -13.35 0.51 14.39
C LEU A 4 -12.69 0.87 15.74
N GLN A 5 -13.02 0.11 16.79
CA GLN A 5 -12.49 0.33 18.14
C GLN A 5 -11.02 -0.08 18.19
N LEU A 6 -10.66 -1.18 17.53
CA LEU A 6 -9.29 -1.64 17.36
C LEU A 6 -8.45 -0.62 16.57
N TYR A 7 -8.96 -0.12 15.44
CA TYR A 7 -8.25 0.91 14.67
C TYR A 7 -8.02 2.19 15.47
N ARG A 8 -8.97 2.58 16.33
CA ARG A 8 -8.82 3.75 17.19
C ARG A 8 -7.72 3.58 18.23
N GLU A 9 -7.67 2.44 18.91
CA GLU A 9 -6.61 2.15 19.90
C GLU A 9 -5.22 2.03 19.26
N VAL A 10 -5.15 1.44 18.06
CA VAL A 10 -3.92 1.37 17.26
C VAL A 10 -3.43 2.76 16.86
N ASN A 11 -4.32 3.66 16.47
CA ASN A 11 -3.95 5.01 16.09
C ASN A 11 -3.45 5.83 17.31
N VAL A 12 -4.01 5.58 18.50
CA VAL A 12 -3.52 6.18 19.76
C VAL A 12 -2.10 5.70 20.10
N LEU A 13 -1.78 4.43 19.87
CA LEU A 13 -0.41 3.91 20.02
C LEU A 13 0.56 4.46 18.97
N ARG A 14 0.07 4.78 17.77
CA ARG A 14 0.86 5.40 16.71
C ARG A 14 1.32 6.82 17.06
N ASP A 15 0.41 7.65 17.59
CA ASP A 15 0.71 9.08 17.80
C ASP A 15 1.30 9.36 19.19
N HIS A 16 0.79 8.71 20.26
CA HIS A 16 1.26 8.94 21.63
C HIS A 16 2.28 7.87 22.11
N GLY A 17 2.18 6.65 21.59
CA GLY A 17 3.05 5.53 22.01
C GLY A 17 4.51 5.69 21.58
N ASN A 18 4.81 6.49 20.54
CA ASN A 18 6.17 6.70 20.07
C ASN A 18 7.05 7.47 21.08
N GLN A 19 6.45 8.33 21.92
CA GLN A 19 7.17 9.07 22.95
C GLN A 19 7.46 8.23 24.20
N ALA A 20 6.53 7.35 24.58
CA ALA A 20 6.65 6.53 25.78
C ALA A 20 7.39 5.20 25.51
N PHE A 21 7.15 4.56 24.37
CA PHE A 21 7.68 3.23 24.03
C PHE A 21 7.99 3.12 22.52
N PRO A 22 9.08 3.73 22.04
CA PRO A 22 9.40 3.79 20.61
C PRO A 22 9.53 2.39 19.98
N GLY A 23 10.09 1.40 20.71
CA GLY A 23 10.23 0.02 20.21
C GLY A 23 8.88 -0.67 19.97
N ILE A 24 7.93 -0.52 20.90
CA ILE A 24 6.59 -1.09 20.77
C ILE A 24 5.82 -0.38 19.64
N ALA A 25 5.98 0.94 19.51
CA ALA A 25 5.36 1.69 18.43
C ALA A 25 5.89 1.28 17.03
N VAL A 26 7.18 0.94 16.91
CA VAL A 26 7.73 0.37 15.67
C VAL A 26 7.16 -1.02 15.41
N LEU A 27 7.12 -1.89 16.42
CA LEU A 27 6.61 -3.25 16.27
C LEU A 27 5.13 -3.29 15.90
N ALA A 28 4.32 -2.43 16.52
CA ALA A 28 2.90 -2.26 16.21
C ALA A 28 2.69 -1.81 14.76
N ARG A 29 3.50 -0.84 14.27
CA ARG A 29 3.45 -0.43 12.86
C ARG A 29 3.76 -1.60 11.93
N ILE A 30 4.83 -2.34 12.15
CA ILE A 30 5.20 -3.49 11.30
C ILE A 30 4.09 -4.55 11.30
N TYR A 31 3.51 -4.84 12.46
CA TYR A 31 2.50 -5.88 12.60
C TYR A 31 1.16 -5.48 11.97
N LEU A 32 0.77 -4.21 12.11
CA LEU A 32 -0.54 -3.70 11.69
C LEU A 32 -0.55 -3.13 10.27
N CYS A 33 0.61 -2.74 9.73
CA CYS A 33 0.74 -2.38 8.32
C CYS A 33 0.59 -3.59 7.39
N LYS A 34 0.67 -4.82 7.90
CA LYS A 34 0.36 -6.01 7.10
C LYS A 34 -1.13 -6.00 6.78
N PRO A 35 -1.52 -5.91 5.50
CA PRO A 35 -2.93 -5.94 5.14
C PRO A 35 -3.52 -7.27 5.60
N LEU A 36 -4.65 -7.20 6.30
CA LEU A 36 -5.38 -8.39 6.79
C LEU A 36 -5.98 -9.24 5.65
N SER A 37 -5.95 -8.74 4.42
CA SER A 37 -6.48 -9.40 3.23
C SER A 37 -5.69 -9.01 1.98
N THR A 38 -5.56 -9.96 1.07
CA THR A 38 -5.00 -9.79 -0.28
C THR A 38 -5.98 -9.12 -1.26
N ALA A 39 -7.23 -8.84 -0.85
CA ALA A 39 -8.26 -8.27 -1.72
C ALA A 39 -7.85 -6.94 -2.40
N ALA A 40 -7.03 -6.13 -1.73
CA ALA A 40 -6.50 -4.90 -2.32
C ALA A 40 -5.55 -5.19 -3.50
N GLN A 41 -4.70 -6.21 -3.37
CA GLN A 41 -3.80 -6.67 -4.43
C GLN A 41 -4.58 -7.39 -5.54
N GLU A 42 -5.56 -8.23 -5.19
CA GLU A 42 -6.41 -8.93 -6.17
C GLU A 42 -7.22 -7.95 -7.04
N ARG A 43 -7.74 -6.87 -6.44
CA ARG A 43 -8.40 -5.78 -7.19
C ARG A 43 -7.45 -5.11 -8.16
N PHE A 44 -6.21 -4.89 -7.74
CA PHE A 44 -5.17 -4.32 -8.59
C PHE A 44 -4.84 -5.26 -9.75
N PHE A 45 -4.67 -6.56 -9.49
CA PHE A 45 -4.40 -7.57 -10.52
C PHE A 45 -5.56 -7.78 -11.50
N SER A 46 -6.80 -7.68 -11.00
CA SER A 46 -7.99 -7.75 -11.86
C SER A 46 -8.02 -6.61 -12.87
N LEU A 47 -7.56 -5.42 -12.49
CA LEU A 47 -7.45 -4.27 -13.39
C LEU A 47 -6.25 -4.39 -14.34
N SER A 48 -5.13 -4.96 -13.90
CA SER A 48 -3.97 -5.19 -14.76
C SER A 48 -4.16 -6.37 -15.74
N GLY A 49 -5.14 -7.25 -15.51
CA GLY A 49 -5.43 -8.41 -16.35
C GLY A 49 -5.68 -8.07 -17.83
N CYS A 50 -6.20 -6.89 -18.16
CA CYS A 50 -6.36 -6.44 -19.55
C CYS A 50 -5.01 -6.27 -20.28
N VAL A 51 -3.94 -5.99 -19.54
CA VAL A 51 -2.60 -5.75 -20.10
C VAL A 51 -1.72 -7.00 -20.00
N VAL A 52 -2.05 -7.92 -19.09
CA VAL A 52 -1.31 -9.17 -18.89
C VAL A 52 -1.89 -10.31 -19.76
N SER A 53 -3.21 -10.35 -20.00
CA SER A 53 -3.87 -11.53 -20.56
C SER A 53 -4.54 -11.32 -21.93
N ASP A 54 -4.81 -10.09 -22.36
CA ASP A 54 -5.49 -9.82 -23.64
C ASP A 54 -4.49 -9.72 -24.79
N ILE A 55 -4.62 -10.54 -25.83
CA ILE A 55 -3.70 -10.61 -26.99
C ILE A 55 -3.55 -9.24 -27.68
N ARG A 56 -4.60 -8.41 -27.69
CA ARG A 56 -4.56 -7.10 -28.38
C ARG A 56 -3.86 -6.02 -27.57
N SER A 57 -3.88 -6.13 -26.25
CA SER A 57 -3.29 -5.17 -25.31
C SER A 57 -2.19 -5.77 -24.42
N SER A 58 -1.68 -6.96 -24.76
CA SER A 58 -0.69 -7.65 -23.95
C SER A 58 0.63 -6.89 -24.00
N LEU A 59 1.18 -6.61 -22.83
CA LEU A 59 2.57 -6.21 -22.68
C LEU A 59 3.42 -7.44 -22.34
N ASP A 60 4.70 -7.37 -22.65
CA ASP A 60 5.68 -8.28 -22.03
C ASP A 60 5.68 -8.11 -20.50
N ASP A 61 6.04 -9.18 -19.80
CA ASP A 61 6.00 -9.26 -18.34
C ASP A 61 6.76 -8.10 -17.68
N ASP A 62 7.95 -7.76 -18.20
CA ASP A 62 8.79 -6.68 -17.69
C ASP A 62 8.10 -5.31 -17.78
N ARG A 63 7.43 -5.02 -18.90
CA ARG A 63 6.70 -3.76 -19.07
C ARG A 63 5.40 -3.74 -18.29
N ALA A 64 4.71 -4.87 -18.19
CA ALA A 64 3.50 -4.99 -17.38
C ALA A 64 3.81 -4.74 -15.89
N GLU A 65 4.93 -5.30 -15.39
CA GLU A 65 5.40 -5.05 -14.03
C GLU A 65 5.73 -3.57 -13.80
N ARG A 66 6.52 -2.96 -14.70
CA ARG A 66 6.88 -1.53 -14.57
C ARG A 66 5.65 -0.62 -14.61
N LEU A 67 4.68 -0.92 -15.47
CA LEU A 67 3.42 -0.18 -15.54
C LEU A 67 2.67 -0.27 -14.20
N CYS A 68 2.59 -1.47 -13.65
CA CYS A 68 1.95 -1.73 -12.36
C CYS A 68 2.63 -0.97 -11.22
N LEU A 69 3.96 -1.03 -11.13
CA LEU A 69 4.74 -0.31 -10.12
C LEU A 69 4.55 1.20 -10.23
N MET A 70 4.62 1.75 -11.44
CA MET A 70 4.39 3.18 -11.67
C MET A 70 2.96 3.59 -11.29
N LYS A 71 1.96 2.76 -11.61
CA LYS A 71 0.56 3.04 -11.28
C LYS A 71 0.31 3.04 -9.78
N ALA A 72 0.91 2.09 -9.05
CA ALA A 72 0.75 1.98 -7.60
C ALA A 72 1.35 3.20 -6.87
N ASN A 73 2.52 3.66 -7.31
CA ASN A 73 3.29 4.71 -6.62
C ASN A 73 3.06 6.12 -7.23
N TRP A 74 2.12 6.26 -8.16
CA TRP A 74 1.95 7.50 -8.95
C TRP A 74 1.67 8.74 -8.08
N SER A 75 0.93 8.58 -6.97
CA SER A 75 0.64 9.68 -6.05
C SER A 75 1.88 10.19 -5.33
N GLU A 76 2.74 9.27 -4.88
CA GLU A 76 3.97 9.59 -4.16
C GLU A 76 4.99 10.20 -5.12
N TYR A 77 5.10 9.65 -6.34
CA TYR A 77 5.92 10.23 -7.40
C TYR A 77 5.56 11.69 -7.68
N LYS A 78 4.26 12.00 -7.79
CA LYS A 78 3.77 13.38 -7.98
C LYS A 78 4.05 14.30 -6.81
N GLN A 79 4.17 13.79 -5.59
CA GLN A 79 4.54 14.59 -4.43
C GLN A 79 6.03 14.90 -4.46
N LEU A 80 6.87 13.90 -4.75
CA LEU A 80 8.32 14.07 -4.89
C LEU A 80 8.68 15.04 -6.04
N GLU A 81 7.96 14.98 -7.16
CA GLU A 81 8.16 15.89 -8.28
C GLU A 81 7.87 17.35 -7.91
N LYS A 82 6.87 17.59 -7.05
CA LYS A 82 6.55 18.93 -6.54
C LYS A 82 7.54 19.44 -5.50
N GLU A 83 8.14 18.55 -4.70
CA GLU A 83 9.15 18.89 -3.70
C GLU A 83 10.52 19.19 -4.32
N SER A 84 10.76 18.68 -5.55
CA SER A 84 11.99 18.90 -6.31
C SER A 84 11.97 20.16 -7.19
N GLN A 85 10.83 20.86 -7.29
CA GLN A 85 10.66 22.13 -8.01
C GLN A 85 10.77 23.33 -7.07
#